data_AF-A0A7S1MUX9-F1
#
_entry.id   AF-A0A7S1MUX9-F1
#
_cell.length_a   1.000
_cell.length_b   1.000
_cell.length_c   1.000
_cell.angle_alpha   90.00
_cell.angle_beta   90.00
_cell.angle_gamma   90.00
#
_symmetry.space_group_name_H-M   'P 1'
#
loop_
_entity.id
_entity.type
_entity.pdbx_description
1 polymer ?
#
loop_
_entity_poly.entity_id
_entity_poly.type
_entity_poly.pdbx_seq_one_letter_code
_entity_poly.pdbx_strand_id
1 'polypeptide(L)'
;DGEFLRQEWLMRRLALCQSIVALQILRKGGNFFCKIFDTFTPFLHDLLYLLSRAFERMCVFKPLTSRPANSERYIMCMGLRERRPPVGDYLMHVNLSMDDDTESIQRR
;
A
#
# COMPACT_ATOMS: atom_id res chain seq x y z
N ASP A 1 -10.46 -6.13 18.39
CA ASP A 1 -9.20 -6.52 17.73
C ASP A 1 -9.40 -7.24 16.39
N GLY A 2 -10.23 -8.28 16.29
CA GLY A 2 -10.40 -9.05 15.04
C GLY A 2 -10.99 -8.27 13.84
N GLU A 3 -11.85 -7.29 14.06
CA GLU A 3 -12.48 -6.52 12.97
C GLU A 3 -11.48 -5.62 12.22
N PHE A 4 -10.53 -5.01 12.95
CA PHE A 4 -9.51 -4.14 12.37
C PHE A 4 -8.53 -4.93 11.49
N LEU A 5 -8.07 -6.09 11.96
CA LEU A 5 -7.23 -6.99 11.18
C LEU A 5 -7.95 -7.52 9.93
N ARG A 6 -9.27 -7.74 10.01
CA ARG A 6 -10.07 -8.16 8.86
C ARG A 6 -10.14 -7.07 7.79
N GLN A 7 -10.35 -5.82 8.17
CA GLN A 7 -10.36 -4.70 7.22
C GLN A 7 -9.00 -4.55 6.53
N GLU A 8 -7.92 -4.64 7.30
CA GLU A 8 -6.56 -4.59 6.79
C GLU A 8 -6.28 -5.71 5.77
N TRP A 9 -6.63 -6.95 6.14
CA TRP A 9 -6.45 -8.12 5.28
C TRP A 9 -7.24 -8.01 3.98
N LEU A 10 -8.49 -7.54 4.03
CA LEU A 10 -9.33 -7.37 2.84
C LEU A 10 -8.78 -6.29 1.90
N MET A 11 -8.15 -5.24 2.46
CA MET A 11 -7.71 -4.07 1.69
C MET A 11 -6.26 -4.16 1.23
N ARG A 12 -5.49 -5.16 1.69
CA ARG A 12 -4.07 -5.32 1.38
C ARG A 12 -3.76 -5.30 -0.12
N ARG A 13 -4.55 -6.02 -0.94
CA ARG A 13 -4.33 -6.10 -2.38
C ARG A 13 -4.71 -4.80 -3.08
N LEU A 14 -5.75 -4.12 -2.61
CA LEU A 14 -6.12 -2.81 -3.12
C LEU A 14 -5.02 -1.78 -2.84
N ALA A 15 -4.48 -1.76 -1.62
CA ALA A 15 -3.36 -0.89 -1.24
C ALA A 15 -2.09 -1.17 -2.08
N LEU A 16 -1.80 -2.45 -2.35
CA LEU A 16 -0.73 -2.87 -3.26
C LEU A 16 -0.94 -2.30 -4.67
N CYS A 17 -2.13 -2.51 -5.26
CA CYS A 17 -2.42 -2.04 -6.61
C CYS A 17 -2.39 -0.51 -6.73
N GLN A 18 -2.92 0.22 -5.74
CA GLN A 18 -2.84 1.69 -5.70
C GLN A 18 -1.39 2.17 -5.67
N SER A 19 -0.54 1.47 -4.92
CA SER A 19 0.90 1.73 -4.86
C SER A 19 1.61 1.46 -6.20
N ILE A 20 1.29 0.34 -6.87
CA ILE A 20 1.82 0.00 -8.19
C ILE A 20 1.46 1.08 -9.20
N VAL A 21 0.19 1.49 -9.27
CA VAL A 21 -0.27 2.54 -10.17
C VAL A 21 0.53 3.82 -9.94
N ALA A 22 0.69 4.25 -8.69
CA ALA A 22 1.47 5.43 -8.36
C ALA A 22 2.92 5.34 -8.86
N LEU A 23 3.61 4.22 -8.63
CA LEU A 23 4.99 4.01 -9.06
C LEU A 23 5.15 3.97 -10.60
N GLN A 24 4.10 3.58 -11.32
CA GLN A 24 4.11 3.50 -12.79
C GLN A 24 3.81 4.83 -13.48
N ILE A 25 2.89 5.63 -12.93
CA ILE A 25 2.41 6.85 -13.59
C ILE A 25 3.10 8.12 -13.09
N LEU A 26 3.62 8.13 -11.87
CA LEU A 26 4.25 9.33 -11.32
C LEU A 26 5.57 9.64 -12.03
N ARG A 27 5.77 10.92 -12.31
CA ARG A 27 7.09 11.47 -12.67
C ARG A 27 8.01 11.51 -11.45
N LYS A 28 9.32 11.61 -11.67
CA LYS A 28 10.29 11.96 -10.62
C LYS A 28 9.83 13.24 -9.89
N GLY A 29 9.91 13.25 -8.57
CA GLY A 29 9.39 14.31 -7.71
C GLY A 29 7.88 14.27 -7.48
N GLY A 30 7.14 13.33 -8.08
CA GLY A 30 5.71 13.17 -7.89
C GLY A 30 5.34 12.68 -6.49
N ASN A 31 4.13 13.00 -6.03
CA ASN A 31 3.63 12.63 -4.72
C ASN A 31 2.51 11.59 -4.84
N PHE A 32 2.38 10.73 -3.84
CA PHE A 32 1.33 9.72 -3.73
C PHE A 32 0.60 9.86 -2.39
N PHE A 33 -0.73 9.84 -2.45
CA PHE A 33 -1.58 9.90 -1.27
C PHE A 33 -2.63 8.80 -1.35
N CYS A 34 -2.71 7.96 -0.32
CA CYS A 34 -3.60 6.81 -0.34
C CYS A 34 -4.18 6.52 1.04
N LYS A 35 -5.48 6.21 1.06
CA LYS A 35 -6.18 5.74 2.24
C LYS A 35 -5.75 4.30 2.54
N ILE A 36 -5.51 4.04 3.81
CA ILE A 36 -5.27 2.72 4.37
C ILE A 36 -6.12 2.55 5.64
N PHE A 37 -6.06 1.37 6.23
CA PHE A 37 -6.57 1.14 7.58
C PHE A 37 -5.39 1.07 8.55
N ASP A 38 -5.57 0.42 9.70
CA ASP A 38 -4.43 0.16 10.57
C ASP A 38 -3.38 -0.70 9.84
N THR A 39 -2.16 -0.69 10.38
CA THR A 39 -0.96 -1.25 9.77
C THR A 39 -0.35 -2.31 10.68
N PHE A 40 -1.14 -3.31 11.07
CA PHE A 40 -0.73 -4.36 12.01
C PHE A 40 -0.22 -5.62 11.31
N THR A 41 -0.49 -5.78 10.01
CA THR A 41 -0.05 -6.94 9.23
C THR A 41 1.39 -6.75 8.72
N PRO A 42 2.20 -7.82 8.71
CA PRO A 42 3.53 -7.79 8.10
C PRO A 42 3.50 -7.32 6.64
N PHE A 43 2.48 -7.72 5.89
CA PHE A 43 2.32 -7.32 4.48
C PHE A 43 2.27 -5.80 4.31
N LEU A 44 1.45 -5.09 5.10
CA LEU A 44 1.41 -3.64 5.01
C LEU A 44 2.73 -3.03 5.47
N HIS A 45 3.34 -3.54 6.54
CA HIS A 45 4.64 -3.03 7.00
C HIS A 45 5.72 -3.11 5.91
N ASP A 46 5.81 -4.24 5.21
CA ASP A 46 6.75 -4.43 4.11
C ASP A 46 6.44 -3.50 2.93
N LEU A 47 5.16 -3.35 2.57
CA LEU A 47 4.73 -2.41 1.53
C LEU A 47 5.11 -0.97 1.89
N LEU A 48 4.86 -0.54 3.13
CA LEU A 48 5.21 0.80 3.61
C LEU A 48 6.72 1.02 3.60
N TYR A 49 7.50 0.03 4.01
CA TYR A 49 8.95 0.08 3.96
C TYR A 49 9.43 0.29 2.52
N LEU A 50 8.95 -0.53 1.57
CA LEU A 50 9.27 -0.42 0.15
C LEU A 50 8.92 0.97 -0.42
N LEU A 51 7.75 1.51 -0.07
CA LEU A 51 7.35 2.87 -0.45
C LEU A 51 8.27 3.93 0.15
N SER A 52 8.68 3.80 1.41
CA SER A 52 9.61 4.74 2.05
C SER A 52 10.98 4.81 1.35
N ARG A 53 11.38 3.71 0.68
CA ARG A 53 12.61 3.64 -0.13
C ARG A 53 12.43 4.26 -1.51
N ALA A 54 11.22 4.23 -2.07
CA ALA A 54 10.93 4.79 -3.39
C ALA A 54 10.75 6.32 -3.38
N PHE A 55 10.32 6.88 -2.25
CA PHE A 55 10.06 8.31 -2.09
C PHE A 55 11.12 8.99 -1.20
N GLU A 56 11.22 10.32 -1.29
CA GLU A 56 12.13 11.11 -0.46
C GLU A 56 11.68 11.16 0.99
N ARG A 57 10.37 11.30 1.21
CA ARG A 57 9.75 11.34 2.54
C ARG A 57 8.44 10.57 2.52
N MET A 58 8.11 9.97 3.65
CA MET A 58 6.86 9.27 3.84
C MET A 58 6.33 9.52 5.26
N CYS A 59 5.02 9.67 5.40
CA CYS A 59 4.36 9.64 6.69
C CYS A 59 3.03 8.89 6.63
N VAL A 60 2.63 8.36 7.78
CA VAL A 60 1.28 7.85 8.02
C VAL A 60 0.58 8.87 8.89
N PHE A 61 -0.57 9.38 8.46
CA PHE A 61 -1.31 10.37 9.22
C PHE A 61 -2.81 10.06 9.28
N LYS A 62 -3.44 10.47 10.38
CA LYS A 62 -4.89 10.41 10.57
C LYS A 62 -5.41 11.84 10.73
N PRO A 63 -6.07 12.43 9.71
CA PRO A 63 -6.54 13.81 9.81
C PRO A 63 -7.67 13.92 10.84
N LEU A 64 -7.79 15.09 11.47
CA LEU A 64 -8.87 15.38 12.44
C LEU A 64 -10.28 15.22 11.84
N THR A 65 -10.40 15.39 10.52
CA THR A 65 -11.65 15.19 9.78
C THR A 65 -12.03 13.72 9.61
N SER A 66 -11.12 12.77 9.86
CA SER A 66 -11.45 11.34 9.94
C SER A 66 -12.01 11.01 11.33
N ARG A 67 -12.95 10.05 11.40
CA ARG A 67 -13.58 9.71 12.70
C ARG A 67 -12.52 9.15 13.66
N PRO A 68 -12.42 9.65 14.91
CA PRO A 68 -11.41 9.17 15.87
C PRO A 68 -11.51 7.67 16.16
N ALA A 69 -12.73 7.13 16.16
CA ALA A 69 -13.03 5.74 16.52
C ALA A 69 -12.87 4.73 15.36
N ASN A 70 -12.38 5.14 14.18
CA ASN A 70 -12.14 4.22 13.07
C ASN A 70 -10.63 3.96 12.84
N SER A 71 -10.32 2.90 12.12
CA SER A 71 -8.95 2.53 11.72
C SER A 71 -8.43 3.28 10.49
N GLU A 72 -9.20 4.22 9.95
CA GLU A 72 -8.80 4.94 8.75
C GLU A 72 -7.56 5.80 9.03
N ARG A 73 -6.54 5.60 8.19
CA ARG A 73 -5.32 6.38 8.14
C ARG A 73 -4.96 6.62 6.68
N TYR A 74 -3.97 7.46 6.46
CA TYR A 74 -3.49 7.76 5.12
C TYR A 74 -1.98 7.70 5.08
N ILE A 75 -1.47 7.21 3.96
CA ILE A 75 -0.07 7.30 3.59
C ILE A 75 0.13 8.49 2.67
N MET A 76 1.13 9.30 3.00
CA MET A 76 1.60 10.40 2.17
C MET A 76 3.06 10.16 1.83
N CYS A 77 3.31 9.85 0.56
CA CYS A 77 4.65 9.67 0.02
C CYS A 77 5.00 10.87 -0.85
N MET A 78 6.11 11.53 -0.55
CA MET A 78 6.49 12.80 -1.15
C MET A 78 7.80 12.65 -1.91
N GLY A 79 7.82 13.14 -3.15
CA GLY A 79 9.00 13.17 -4.00
C GLY A 79 9.45 11.78 -4.44
N LEU A 80 8.83 11.21 -5.47
CA LEU A 80 9.30 9.96 -6.07
C LEU A 80 10.76 10.13 -6.54
N ARG A 81 11.68 9.31 -6.03
CA ARG A 81 13.12 9.49 -6.25
C ARG A 81 13.52 9.31 -7.72
N GLU A 82 12.93 8.32 -8.37
CA GLU A 82 13.25 7.94 -9.75
C GLU A 82 11.99 7.52 -10.49
N ARG A 83 11.90 7.85 -11.80
CA ARG A 83 10.76 7.42 -12.63
C ARG A 83 10.86 5.92 -12.86
N ARG A 84 9.77 5.19 -12.61
CA ARG A 84 9.71 3.71 -12.70
C ARG A 84 10.81 3.04 -11.84
N PRO A 85 10.76 3.21 -10.51
CA PRO A 85 11.75 2.56 -9.65
C PRO A 85 11.57 1.03 -9.72
N PRO A 86 12.65 0.22 -9.58
CA PRO A 86 12.59 -1.24 -9.71
C PRO A 86 11.57 -1.93 -8.79
N VAL A 87 11.28 -1.30 -7.64
CA VAL A 87 10.26 -1.77 -6.71
C VAL A 87 8.86 -1.84 -7.33
N GLY A 88 8.56 -1.03 -8.35
CA GLY A 88 7.29 -1.09 -9.08
C GLY A 88 7.09 -2.43 -9.80
N ASP A 89 8.15 -2.94 -10.44
CA ASP A 89 8.11 -4.22 -11.15
C ASP A 89 8.05 -5.39 -10.14
N TYR A 90 8.78 -5.30 -9.03
CA TYR A 90 8.69 -6.26 -7.94
C TYR A 90 7.26 -6.36 -7.38
N LEU A 91 6.62 -5.22 -7.07
CA LEU A 91 5.25 -5.21 -6.57
C LEU A 91 4.24 -5.75 -7.60
N MET A 92 4.48 -5.53 -8.90
CA MET A 92 3.68 -6.14 -9.96
C MET A 92 3.78 -7.68 -9.93
N HIS A 93 4.98 -8.23 -9.79
CA HIS A 93 5.15 -9.68 -9.62
C HIS A 93 4.42 -10.22 -8.39
N VAL A 94 4.49 -9.52 -7.24
CA VAL A 94 3.75 -9.89 -6.03
C VAL A 94 2.23 -9.88 -6.27
N ASN A 95 1.72 -8.90 -7.01
CA ASN A 95 0.28 -8.86 -7.34
C ASN A 95 -0.14 -10.06 -8.21
N LEU A 96 0.70 -10.47 -9.18
CA LEU A 96 0.42 -11.62 -10.03
C LEU A 96 0.44 -12.93 -9.23
N SER A 97 1.39 -13.10 -8.29
CA SER A 97 1.42 -14.30 -7.45
C SER A 97 0.22 -14.40 -6.49
N MET A 98 -0.42 -13.28 -6.14
CA MET A 98 -1.65 -13.28 -5.33
C MET A 98 -2.87 -13.83 -6.09
N ASP A 99 -2.87 -13.84 -7.43
CA ASP A 99 -3.93 -14.46 -8.22
C ASP A 99 -3.86 -15.99 -8.12
N ASP A 100 -2.66 -16.56 -8.21
CA ASP A 100 -2.43 -18.00 -8.11
C ASP A 100 -2.88 -18.58 -6.75
N ASP A 101 -2.65 -17.82 -5.67
CA ASP A 101 -3.12 -18.17 -4.33
C ASP A 101 -4.65 -18.13 -4.22
N THR A 102 -5.31 -17.25 -4.97
CA THR A 102 -6.77 -17.12 -4.93
C THR A 102 -7.44 -18.27 -5.70
N GLU A 103 -6.88 -18.65 -6.85
CA GLU A 103 -7.36 -19.80 -7.62
C GLU A 103 -7.18 -21.12 -6.87
N SER A 104 -6.09 -21.28 -6.12
CA SER A 104 -5.84 -22.51 -5.34
C SER A 104 -6.75 -22.66 -4.12
N ILE A 105 -7.24 -21.55 -3.54
CA ILE A 105 -8.27 -21.56 -2.48
C ILE A 105 -9.65 -21.89 -3.05
N GLN A 106 -10.00 -21.43 -4.25
CA GLN A 106 -11.29 -21.73 -4.89
C GLN A 106 -11.40 -23.17 -5.43
N ARG A 107 -10.27 -23.85 -5.63
CA ARG A 107 -10.21 -25.27 -6.04
C ARG A 107 -10.23 -26.26 -4.87
N ARG A 108 -10.29 -25.78 -3.62
CA ARG A 108 -10.46 -26.58 -2.40
C ARG A 108 -11.85 -26.36 -1.82
#